data_AF-A0A1F6R6E2-F1
#
_entry.id   AF-A0A1F6R6E2-F1
#
_cell.length_a   1.000
_cell.length_b   1.000
_cell.length_c   1.000
_cell.angle_alpha   90.00
_cell.angle_beta   90.00
_cell.angle_gamma   90.00
#
_symmetry.space_group_name_H-M   'P 1'
#
loop_
_entity.id
_entity.type
_entity.pdbx_description
1 polymer ?
#
loop_
_entity_poly.entity_id
_entity_poly.type
_entity_poly.pdbx_seq_one_letter_code
_entity_poly.pdbx_strand_id
1 'polypeptide(L)' 'MAFGLLFGLVGLVCAVWIIYDVFTNQRKMGDREKLLWIVLAIVFSVITAIFYYFLVKKK' A
#
# COMPACT_ATOMS: atom_id res chain seq x y z
N MET A 1 7.20 -3.97 25.47
CA MET A 1 6.34 -2.80 25.16
C MET A 1 6.73 -2.08 23.86
N ALA A 2 7.98 -2.12 23.37
CA ALA A 2 8.39 -1.42 22.14
C ALA A 2 7.96 -2.07 20.80
N PHE A 3 7.67 -3.38 20.78
CA PHE A 3 7.39 -4.11 19.53
C PHE A 3 6.11 -3.63 18.80
N GLY A 4 5.08 -3.20 19.55
CA GLY A 4 3.83 -2.70 18.95
C GLY A 4 4.00 -1.36 18.23
N LEU A 5 4.88 -0.48 18.75
CA LEU A 5 5.19 0.81 18.13
C LEU A 5 5.92 0.64 16.79
N LEU A 6 6.88 -0.29 16.72
CA LEU A 6 7.59 -0.61 15.49
C LEU A 6 6.65 -1.16 14.41
N PHE A 7 5.73 -2.05 14.79
CA PHE A 7 4.74 -2.60 13.85
C PHE A 7 3.75 -1.55 13.34
N GLY A 8 3.31 -0.63 14.21
CA GLY A 8 2.48 0.50 13.83
C GLY A 8 3.20 1.47 12.89
N LEU A 9 4.47 1.78 13.16
CA LEU A 9 5.30 2.63 12.28
C LEU A 9 5.50 2.00 10.90
N VAL A 10 5.79 0.70 10.84
CA VAL A 10 5.96 -0.03 9.57
C VAL A 10 4.66 -0.03 8.76
N GLY A 11 3.51 -0.21 9.41
CA GLY A 11 2.20 -0.12 8.75
C GLY A 11 1.92 1.28 8.18
N LEU A 12 2.27 2.33 8.93
CA LEU A 12 2.11 3.71 8.51
C LEU A 12 2.99 4.04 7.29
N VAL A 13 4.26 3.62 7.33
CA VAL A 13 5.20 3.78 6.21
C VAL A 13 4.74 2.99 4.98
N CYS A 14 4.22 1.77 5.16
CA CYS A 14 3.67 0.97 4.05
C CYS A 14 2.44 1.65 3.42
N ALA A 15 1.53 2.20 4.22
CA ALA A 15 0.35 2.89 3.71
C ALA A 15 0.75 4.13 2.88
N VAL A 16 1.66 4.96 3.40
CA VAL A 16 2.20 6.12 2.68
C VAL A 16 2.88 5.69 1.38
N TRP A 17 3.66 4.61 1.43
CA TRP A 17 4.36 4.09 0.25
C TRP A 17 3.39 3.60 -0.83
N ILE A 18 2.32 2.87 -0.48
CA ILE A 18 1.31 2.44 -1.47
C ILE A 18 0.63 3.66 -2.10
N ILE A 19 0.24 4.66 -1.32
CA ILE A 19 -0.38 5.88 -1.86
C ILE A 19 0.58 6.55 -2.84
N TYR A 20 1.87 6.68 -2.48
CA TYR A 20 2.88 7.28 -3.33
C TYR A 20 3.09 6.48 -4.63
N ASP A 21 3.23 5.15 -4.55
CA ASP A 21 3.45 4.28 -5.71
C ASP A 21 2.23 4.28 -6.66
N VAL A 22 1.02 4.21 -6.12
CA VAL A 22 -0.25 4.30 -6.88
C VAL A 22 -0.37 5.63 -7.64
N PHE A 23 0.04 6.75 -7.02
CA PHE A 23 -0.03 8.05 -7.68
C PHE A 23 1.12 8.30 -8.65
N THR A 24 2.37 8.00 -8.25
CA THR A 24 3.58 8.38 -9.00
C THR A 24 4.00 7.35 -10.03
N ASN A 25 3.94 6.07 -9.67
CA ASN A 25 4.56 4.97 -10.42
C ASN A 25 3.53 4.32 -11.34
N GLN A 26 2.30 4.19 -10.86
CA GLN A 26 1.17 3.64 -11.59
C GLN A 26 0.40 4.71 -12.39
N ARG A 27 1.07 5.43 -13.29
CA ARG A 27 0.43 6.44 -14.17
C ARG A 27 -0.48 5.84 -15.24
N LYS A 28 -0.30 4.55 -15.58
CA LYS A 28 -1.14 3.79 -16.52
C LYS A 28 -2.34 3.11 -15.87
N MET A 29 -2.39 3.07 -14.54
CA MET A 29 -3.44 2.40 -13.78
C MET A 29 -4.69 3.26 -13.74
N GLY A 30 -5.84 2.67 -14.09
CA GLY A 30 -7.11 3.39 -14.11
C GLY A 30 -7.54 3.83 -12.71
N ASP A 31 -8.29 4.93 -12.62
CA ASP A 31 -8.69 5.56 -11.36
C ASP A 31 -9.41 4.60 -10.39
N ARG A 32 -10.16 3.65 -10.93
CA ARG A 32 -10.90 2.62 -10.16
C ARG A 32 -9.95 1.65 -9.46
N GLU A 33 -8.90 1.22 -10.14
CA GLU A 33 -7.90 0.32 -9.57
C GLU A 33 -7.06 1.05 -8.52
N LYS A 34 -6.71 2.33 -8.75
CA LYS A 34 -6.05 3.16 -7.73
C LYS A 34 -6.88 3.25 -6.44
N LEU A 35 -8.18 3.52 -6.59
CA LEU A 35 -9.09 3.65 -5.45
C LEU A 35 -9.18 2.34 -4.65
N LEU A 36 -9.26 1.20 -5.33
CA LEU A 36 -9.28 -0.12 -4.69
C LEU A 36 -8.02 -0.36 -3.84
N TRP A 37 -6.84 -0.05 -4.36
CA TRP A 37 -5.60 -0.22 -3.62
C TRP A 37 -5.46 0.68 -2.41
N ILE A 38 -5.92 1.92 -2.50
CA ILE A 38 -5.93 2.86 -1.37
C ILE A 38 -6.87 2.35 -0.27
N VAL A 39 -8.08 1.92 -0.64
CA VAL A 39 -9.06 1.37 0.33
C VAL A 39 -8.52 0.09 0.98
N LEU A 40 -7.98 -0.84 0.18
CA LEU A 40 -7.34 -2.05 0.70
C LEU A 40 -6.13 -1.74 1.60
N ALA A 41 -5.35 -0.71 1.31
CA ALA A 41 -4.18 -0.33 2.11
C ALA A 41 -4.58 0.24 3.47
N ILE A 42 -5.72 0.94 3.55
CA ILE A 42 -6.24 1.47 4.81
C ILE A 42 -6.85 0.35 5.67
N VAL A 43 -7.55 -0.60 5.06
CA VAL A 43 -8.22 -1.71 5.78
C VAL A 43 -7.24 -2.81 6.17
N PHE A 44 -6.25 -3.12 5.32
CA PHE A 44 -5.30 -4.22 5.47
C PHE A 44 -3.85 -3.73 5.27
N SER A 45 -3.38 -2.84 6.14
CA SER A 45 -2.09 -2.14 6.05
C SER A 45 -0.88 -2.97 5.55
N VAL A 46 -0.57 -4.09 6.19
CA VAL A 46 0.62 -4.90 5.84
C VAL A 46 0.35 -5.90 4.71
N ILE A 47 -0.79 -6.59 4.75
CA ILE A 47 -1.10 -7.66 3.79
C ILE A 47 -1.37 -7.08 2.41
N THR A 48 -2.06 -5.94 2.33
CA THR A 48 -2.31 -5.26 1.06
C THR A 48 -0.99 -4.82 0.41
N ALA A 49 0.00 -4.37 1.18
CA ALA A 49 1.30 -4.00 0.63
C ALA A 49 2.00 -5.17 -0.08
N ILE A 50 1.89 -6.38 0.48
CA ILE A 50 2.45 -7.59 -0.10
C ILE A 50 1.76 -7.94 -1.42
N PHE A 51 0.42 -7.95 -1.43
CA PHE A 51 -0.35 -8.20 -2.64
C PHE A 51 -0.10 -7.12 -3.71
N TYR A 52 0.03 -5.85 -3.31
CA TYR A 52 0.31 -4.73 -4.22
C TYR A 52 1.64 -4.92 -4.92
N TYR A 53 2.69 -5.23 -4.15
CA TYR A 53 4.01 -5.43 -4.71
C TYR A 53 4.02 -6.57 -5.74
N PHE A 54 3.28 -7.65 -5.47
CA PHE A 54 3.29 -8.84 -6.33
C PHE A 54 2.36 -8.71 -7.55
N LEU A 55 1.20 -8.08 -7.41
CA LEU A 55 0.20 -7.96 -8.48
C LEU A 55 0.42 -6.74 -9.38
N VAL A 56 0.90 -5.64 -8.81
CA VAL A 56 0.95 -4.32 -9.47
C VAL A 56 2.37 -3.90 -9.80
N LYS A 57 3.33 -4.10 -8.88
CA LYS A 57 4.73 -3.70 -9.12
C LYS A 57 5.53 -4.75 -9.89
N LYS A 58 5.13 -6.03 -9.80
CA LYS A 58 5.80 -7.15 -10.48
C LYS A 58 5.23 -7.48 -11.86
N LYS A 59 4.13 -6.82 -12.27
CA LYS A 59 3.63 -6.84 -13.65
C LYS A 59 4.13 -5.61 -14.39
#